data_AF-A0A2D6MJ40-F1
#
_entry.id   AF-A0A2D6MJ40-F1
#
_cell.length_a   1.000
_cell.length_b   1.000
_cell.length_c   1.000
_cell.angle_alpha   90.00
_cell.angle_beta   90.00
_cell.angle_gamma   90.00
#
_symmetry.space_group_name_H-M   'P 1'
#
loop_
_entity.id
_entity.type
_entity.pdbx_description
1 polymer ?
#
loop_
_entity_poly.entity_id
_entity_poly.type
_entity_poly.pdbx_seq_one_letter_code
_entity_poly.pdbx_strand_id
1 'polypeptide(L)' 'MNLSNQAIGAIMMALQDSLMHQSDIVPVFQGFQLIESEEGLVVENPPIVRMEPDEASNETDAASK' A
#
# COMPACT_ATOMS: atom_id res chain seq x y z
N MET A 1 7.89 -8.80 -19.41
CA MET A 1 7.97 -8.68 -17.94
C MET A 1 6.81 -7.84 -17.49
N ASN A 2 6.06 -8.30 -16.50
CA ASN A 2 4.93 -7.57 -15.91
C ASN A 2 5.21 -7.36 -14.42
N LEU A 3 4.49 -6.42 -13.81
CA LEU A 3 4.48 -6.26 -12.35
C LEU A 3 3.76 -7.45 -11.71
N SER A 4 4.32 -7.95 -10.61
CA SER A 4 3.64 -8.92 -9.75
C SER A 4 2.46 -8.28 -9.00
N ASN A 5 1.60 -9.11 -8.42
CA ASN A 5 0.52 -8.63 -7.55
C ASN A 5 1.06 -7.83 -6.34
N GLN A 6 2.21 -8.22 -5.81
CA GLN A 6 2.87 -7.50 -4.71
C GLN A 6 3.31 -6.09 -5.14
N ALA A 7 3.90 -5.96 -6.34
CA ALA A 7 4.31 -4.68 -6.85
C ALA A 7 3.13 -3.75 -7.13
N ILE A 8 2.03 -4.30 -7.67
CA ILE A 8 0.76 -3.56 -7.82
C ILE A 8 0.25 -3.09 -6.44
N GLY A 9 0.28 -3.96 -5.43
CA GLY A 9 -0.10 -3.60 -4.06
C GLY A 9 0.74 -2.46 -3.48
N ALA A 10 2.07 -2.50 -3.67
CA ALA A 10 2.97 -1.42 -3.25
C ALA A 10 2.67 -0.08 -3.95
N ILE A 11 2.36 -0.13 -5.26
CA ILE A 11 1.94 1.05 -6.03
C ILE A 11 0.64 1.62 -5.48
N MET A 12 -0.35 0.77 -5.21
CA MET A 12 -1.64 1.21 -4.66
C MET A 12 -1.48 1.85 -3.28
N MET A 13 -0.61 1.31 -2.43
CA MET A 13 -0.29 1.88 -1.11
C MET A 13 0.34 3.27 -1.23
N ALA A 14 1.37 3.44 -2.07
CA ALA A 14 1.98 4.74 -2.32
C ALA A 14 0.98 5.75 -2.90
N LEU A 15 0.07 5.29 -3.77
CA LEU A 15 -0.97 6.13 -4.34
C LEU A 15 -1.96 6.62 -3.28
N GLN A 16 -2.45 5.72 -2.42
CA GLN A 16 -3.37 6.09 -1.35
C GLN A 16 -2.72 7.09 -0.39
N ASP A 17 -1.47 6.84 0.03
CA ASP A 17 -0.73 7.76 0.90
C ASP A 17 -0.54 9.15 0.26
N SER A 18 -0.19 9.19 -1.03
CA SER A 18 -0.03 10.44 -1.76
C SER A 18 -1.33 11.23 -1.90
N LEU A 19 -2.46 10.54 -2.08
CA LEU A 19 -3.77 11.18 -2.13
C LEU A 19 -4.19 11.72 -0.76
N MET A 20 -3.95 10.97 0.33
CA MET A 20 -4.28 11.41 1.69
C MET A 20 -3.47 12.65 2.10
N HIS A 21 -2.17 12.64 1.81
CA HIS A 21 -1.26 13.72 2.21
C HIS A 21 -1.07 14.81 1.15
N GLN A 22 -1.76 14.70 0.01
CA GLN A 22 -1.59 15.59 -1.16
C GLN A 22 -0.12 15.74 -1.60
N SER A 23 0.67 14.68 -1.49
CA SER A 23 2.09 14.68 -1.84
C SER A 23 2.32 14.20 -3.27
N ASP A 24 3.46 14.61 -3.86
CA ASP A 24 3.90 14.11 -5.16
C ASP A 24 4.34 12.65 -5.04
N ILE A 25 3.76 11.80 -5.88
CA ILE A 25 4.01 10.35 -5.92
C ILE A 25 5.22 9.97 -6.76
N VAL A 26 5.65 10.83 -7.68
CA VAL A 26 6.74 10.53 -8.63
C VAL A 26 8.05 10.15 -7.92
N PRO A 27 8.50 10.87 -6.87
CA PRO A 27 9.71 10.50 -6.13
C PRO A 27 9.62 9.13 -5.45
N VAL A 28 8.41 8.73 -5.01
CA VAL A 28 8.17 7.44 -4.37
C VAL A 28 8.38 6.30 -5.38
N PHE A 29 7.78 6.42 -6.56
CA PHE A 29 7.93 5.43 -7.63
C PHE A 29 9.36 5.35 -8.17
N GLN A 30 10.05 6.49 -8.29
CA GLN A 30 11.46 6.52 -8.68
C GLN A 30 12.37 5.84 -7.64
N GLY A 31 11.94 5.77 -6.38
CA GLY A 31 12.65 5.09 -5.30
C GLY A 31 12.40 3.58 -5.24
N PHE A 32 11.48 3.01 -6.03
CA PHE A 32 11.19 1.57 -5.99
C PHE A 32 12.34 0.75 -6.54
N GLN A 33 12.78 -0.23 -5.75
CA GLN A 33 13.77 -1.23 -6.09
C GLN A 33 13.03 -2.45 -6.64
N LEU A 34 13.03 -2.58 -7.98
CA LEU A 34 12.36 -3.65 -8.70
C LEU A 34 13.35 -4.78 -8.98
N ILE A 35 12.99 -5.99 -8.55
CA ILE A 35 13.74 -7.21 -8.87
C ILE A 35 12.85 -8.21 -9.62
N GLU A 36 13.47 -9.02 -10.47
CA GLU A 36 12.76 -10.12 -11.14
C GLU A 36 12.50 -11.28 -10.17
N SER A 37 11.30 -11.85 -10.28
CA SER A 37 10.88 -13.06 -9.59
C SER A 37 10.08 -13.97 -10.54
N GLU A 38 9.75 -15.18 -10.08
CA GLU A 38 8.90 -16.11 -10.84
C GLU A 38 7.51 -15.55 -11.15
N GLU A 39 7.01 -14.62 -10.33
CA GLU A 39 5.67 -14.00 -10.46
C GLU A 39 5.70 -12.64 -11.19
N GLY A 40 6.88 -12.23 -11.71
CA GLY A 40 7.11 -10.93 -12.33
C GLY A 40 7.97 -10.00 -11.46
N LEU A 41 7.93 -8.70 -11.74
CA LEU A 41 8.69 -7.71 -10.98
C LEU A 41 8.07 -7.50 -9.59
N VAL A 42 8.86 -7.59 -8.54
CA VAL A 42 8.47 -7.31 -7.15
C VAL A 42 9.21 -6.06 -6.65
N VAL A 43 8.62 -5.36 -5.68
CA VAL A 43 9.22 -4.18 -5.03
C VAL A 43 9.87 -4.62 -3.71
N GLU A 44 11.20 -4.51 -3.59
CA GLU A 44 11.92 -4.91 -2.36
C GLU A 44 11.75 -3.92 -1.20
N ASN A 45 11.47 -2.65 -1.52
CA ASN A 45 11.28 -1.58 -0.56
C ASN A 45 9.86 -0.99 -0.67
N PRO A 46 8.81 -1.76 -0.32
CA PRO A 46 7.45 -1.24 -0.37
C PRO A 46 7.28 -0.05 0.60
N PRO A 47 6.41 0.92 0.27
CA PRO A 47 6.16 2.08 1.12
C PRO A 47 5.53 1.67 2.45
N ILE A 48 5.93 2.33 3.54
CA ILE A 48 5.34 2.14 4.87
C ILE A 48 4.15 3.10 5.00
N VAL A 49 2.93 2.60 4.84
CA VAL A 49 1.71 3.39 5.04
C VAL A 49 1.27 3.24 6.50
N ARG A 50 1.18 4.36 7.22
CA ARG A 50 0.58 4.39 8.55
C ARG A 50 -0.90 4.67 8.37
N MET A 51 -1.73 3.64 8.47
CA MET A 51 -3.17 3.85 8.59
C MET A 51 -3.44 4.31 10.03
N GLU A 52 -4.04 5.48 10.18
CA GLU A 52 -4.67 5.82 11.45
C GLU A 52 -5.81 4.83 11.68
N PRO A 53 -5.94 4.24 12.89
CA PRO A 53 -7.04 3.33 13.17
C PRO A 53 -8.35 4.09 12.99
N ASP A 54 -9.20 3.62 12.07
CA ASP A 54 -10.54 4.16 11.90
C ASP A 54 -11.27 4.10 13.25
N GLU A 55 -11.69 5.24 13.79
CA GLU A 55 -12.54 5.31 14.99
C GLU A 55 -13.95 4.72 14.76
N ALA A 56 -14.22 4.18 13.56
CA ALA A 56 -15.52 3.70 13.10
C ALA A 56 -15.78 2.19 13.26
N SER A 57 -15.07 1.50 14.17
CA SER A 57 -15.34 0.08 14.49
C SER A 57 -15.72 -0.18 15.95
N ASN A 58 -16.53 0.70 16.55
CA ASN A 58 -17.15 0.47 17.86
C ASN A 58 -18.68 0.57 17.77
N GLU A 59 -19.32 -0.25 16.94
CA GLU A 59 -20.73 -0.60 17.15
C GLU A 59 -20.97 -2.10 16.99
N THR A 60 -21.38 -2.71 18.11
CA THR A 60 -22.13 -3.97 18.23
C THR A 60 -21.35 -5.28 18.40
N ASP A 61 -20.77 -5.46 19.59
CA ASP A 61 -20.75 -6.79 20.24
C ASP A 61 -21.41 -6.67 21.64
N ALA A 62 -22.72 -6.38 21.62
CA ALA A 62 -23.55 -6.29 22.82
C ALA A 62 -24.96 -6.82 22.55
N ALA A 63 -25.08 -8.00 21.95
CA ALA A 63 -26.35 -8.73 21.91
C ALA A 63 -26.14 -10.23 21.61
N SER A 64 -25.55 -10.96 22.54
CA SER A 64 -25.82 -12.40 22.69
C SER A 64 -25.62 -12.79 24.15
N LYS A 65 -26.70 -12.63 24.91
CA LYS A 65 -26.93 -13.30 26.18
C LYS A 65 -28.27 -14.00 26.10
#